data_AF-T1ABX9-F1
#
_entry.id   AF-T1ABX9-F1
#
_cell.length_a   1.000
_cell.length_b   1.000
_cell.length_c   1.000
_cell.angle_alpha   90.00
_cell.angle_beta   90.00
_cell.angle_gamma   90.00
#
_symmetry.space_group_name_H-M   'P 1'
#
loop_
_entity.id
_entity.type
_entity.pdbx_description
1 polymer ?
#
loop_
_entity_poly.entity_id
_entity_poly.type
_entity_poly.pdbx_seq_one_letter_code
_entity_poly.pdbx_strand_id
1 'polypeptide(L)'
;WAHHTMMKKGMWSPAAHKAWVMKVQHALDMHGAHLKVDGNWGPMTKKALVAFQQSHGLAASGHMDKATLAKLGLAHHHAMMKPAKH
;
A
#
# COMPACT_ATOMS: atom_id res chain seq x y z
N TRP A 1 8.64 11.49 17.63
CA TRP A 1 9.09 10.99 16.32
C TRP A 1 8.50 9.60 16.12
N ALA A 2 7.29 9.56 15.53
CA ALA A 2 6.52 8.44 14.98
C ALA A 2 5.23 9.09 14.47
N HIS A 3 5.39 9.95 13.47
CA HIS A 3 4.42 10.99 13.13
C HIS A 3 3.24 10.40 12.35
N HIS A 4 2.03 10.83 12.70
CA HIS A 4 0.75 10.62 12.00
C HIS A 4 -0.20 9.52 12.52
N THR A 5 -0.32 9.40 13.84
CA THR A 5 -1.62 9.07 14.46
C THR A 5 -2.48 10.33 14.52
N MET A 6 -3.77 10.22 14.19
CA MET A 6 -4.85 11.22 14.27
C MET A 6 -5.08 12.03 12.98
N MET A 7 -6.19 11.77 12.27
CA MET A 7 -7.23 12.78 11.93
C MET A 7 -8.58 12.10 11.55
N LYS A 8 -9.59 12.32 12.42
CA LYS A 8 -11.06 12.18 12.27
C LYS A 8 -11.72 10.76 12.31
N LYS A 9 -12.04 10.38 13.56
CA LYS A 9 -13.23 9.64 14.04
C LYS A 9 -13.66 8.37 13.27
N GLY A 10 -13.33 7.22 13.83
CA GLY A 10 -14.20 6.03 13.79
C GLY A 10 -14.06 5.07 12.61
N MET A 11 -13.03 5.18 11.79
CA MET A 11 -12.86 4.26 10.66
C MET A 11 -11.39 3.92 10.53
N TRP A 12 -11.07 2.64 10.75
CA TRP A 12 -9.78 1.97 10.56
C TRP A 12 -8.91 1.74 11.81
N SER A 13 -9.03 0.52 12.34
CA SER A 13 -8.19 -0.04 13.40
C SER A 13 -6.80 -0.40 12.87
N PRO A 14 -5.75 -0.47 13.73
CA PRO A 14 -4.41 -0.93 13.33
C PRO A 14 -4.42 -2.31 12.63
N ALA A 15 -5.39 -3.18 12.92
CA ALA A 15 -5.59 -4.44 12.21
C ALA A 15 -6.00 -4.25 10.74
N ALA A 16 -6.78 -3.22 10.42
CA ALA A 16 -7.21 -2.94 9.06
C ALA A 16 -6.07 -2.31 8.22
N HIS A 17 -5.16 -1.56 8.85
CA HIS A 17 -3.86 -1.17 8.26
C HIS A 17 -3.05 -2.38 7.88
N LYS A 18 -2.86 -3.27 8.85
CA LYS A 18 -2.10 -4.50 8.67
C LYS A 18 -2.68 -5.35 7.54
N ALA A 19 -4.00 -5.55 7.51
CA ALA A 19 -4.68 -6.31 6.47
C ALA A 19 -4.51 -5.71 5.07
N TRP A 20 -4.49 -4.38 4.96
CA TRP A 20 -4.24 -3.71 3.69
C TRP A 20 -2.79 -3.84 3.23
N VAL A 21 -1.82 -3.66 4.13
CA VAL A 21 -0.40 -3.88 3.82
C VAL A 21 -0.15 -5.33 3.42
N MET A 22 -0.79 -6.29 4.09
CA MET A 22 -0.73 -7.72 3.73
C MET A 22 -1.25 -7.96 2.31
N LYS A 23 -2.39 -7.37 1.93
CA LYS A 23 -2.92 -7.50 0.56
C LYS A 23 -1.93 -7.00 -0.49
N VAL A 24 -1.24 -5.90 -0.21
CA VAL A 24 -0.25 -5.34 -1.13
C VAL A 24 0.97 -6.25 -1.21
N GLN A 25 1.51 -6.66 -0.05
CA GLN A 25 2.66 -7.56 0.00
C GLN A 25 2.36 -8.86 -0.75
N HIS A 26 1.14 -9.41 -0.61
CA HIS A 26 0.71 -10.59 -1.33
C HIS A 26 0.62 -10.37 -2.84
N ALA A 27 0.06 -9.23 -3.28
CA ALA A 27 0.02 -8.88 -4.69
C ALA A 27 1.43 -8.70 -5.29
N LEU A 28 2.33 -8.03 -4.56
CA LEU A 28 3.73 -7.88 -4.96
C LEU A 28 4.44 -9.24 -5.03
N ASP A 29 4.18 -10.13 -4.08
CA ASP A 29 4.74 -11.49 -4.07
C ASP A 29 4.30 -12.31 -5.30
N MET A 30 3.02 -12.24 -5.67
CA MET A 30 2.50 -12.83 -6.92
C MET A 30 3.20 -12.27 -8.18
N HIS A 31 3.67 -11.03 -8.12
CA HIS A 31 4.43 -10.38 -9.20
C HIS A 31 5.94 -10.67 -9.15
N GLY A 32 6.40 -11.60 -8.29
CA GLY A 32 7.79 -12.01 -8.21
C GLY A 32 8.65 -11.12 -7.29
N ALA A 33 8.03 -10.40 -6.36
CA ALA A 33 8.77 -9.59 -5.39
C ALA A 33 9.35 -10.40 -4.20
N HIS A 34 8.94 -11.65 -4.00
CA HIS A 34 9.39 -12.53 -2.91
C HIS A 34 9.38 -11.82 -1.55
N LEU A 35 8.24 -11.27 -1.17
CA LEU A 35 8.09 -10.48 0.06
C LEU A 35 7.42 -11.30 1.16
N LYS A 36 7.81 -11.03 2.40
CA LYS A 36 7.08 -11.53 3.55
C LYS A 36 5.76 -10.74 3.73
N VAL A 37 4.64 -11.47 3.78
CA VAL A 37 3.29 -10.91 4.01
C VAL A 37 3.05 -10.74 5.52
N ASP A 38 3.79 -9.83 6.15
CA ASP A 38 3.72 -9.57 7.60
C ASP A 38 2.81 -8.39 7.98
N GLY A 39 2.34 -7.63 7.01
CA GLY A 39 1.52 -6.44 7.20
C GLY A 39 2.30 -5.25 7.76
N ASN A 40 3.63 -5.28 7.70
CA ASN A 40 4.52 -4.20 8.09
C ASN A 40 5.16 -3.55 6.86
N TRP A 41 5.08 -2.23 6.78
CA TRP A 41 5.65 -1.49 5.66
C TRP A 41 7.16 -1.29 5.84
N GLY A 42 7.95 -2.27 5.39
CA GLY A 42 9.40 -2.25 5.51
C GLY A 42 10.15 -1.74 4.26
N PRO A 43 11.49 -1.56 4.37
CA PRO A 43 12.34 -1.19 3.23
C PRO A 43 12.32 -2.23 2.11
N MET A 44 12.14 -3.51 2.44
CA MET A 44 11.95 -4.59 1.44
C MET A 44 10.68 -4.37 0.61
N THR A 45 9.56 -4.08 1.28
CA THR A 45 8.28 -3.78 0.62
C THR A 45 8.40 -2.55 -0.27
N LYS A 46 9.10 -1.50 0.20
CA LYS A 46 9.39 -0.33 -0.62
C LYS A 46 10.21 -0.68 -1.87
N LYS A 47 11.28 -1.47 -1.73
CA LYS A 47 12.14 -1.87 -2.86
C LYS A 47 11.38 -2.70 -3.91
N ALA A 48 10.55 -3.64 -3.45
CA ALA A 48 9.66 -4.40 -4.31
C ALA A 48 8.64 -3.52 -5.03
N LEU A 49 8.06 -2.54 -4.33
CA LEU A 49 7.13 -1.59 -4.93
C LEU A 49 7.81 -0.74 -6.01
N VAL A 50 9.03 -0.26 -5.75
CA VAL A 50 9.85 0.45 -6.74
C VAL A 50 10.11 -0.42 -7.97
N ALA A 51 10.51 -1.68 -7.78
CA ALA A 51 10.77 -2.61 -8.89
C ALA A 51 9.50 -2.89 -9.71
N PHE A 52 8.36 -3.09 -9.04
CA PHE A 52 7.06 -3.23 -9.68
C PHE A 52 6.69 -1.98 -10.49
N GLN A 53 6.83 -0.79 -9.89
CA GLN A 53 6.59 0.48 -10.57
C GLN A 53 7.47 0.62 -11.82
N GLN A 54 8.78 0.33 -11.71
CA GLN A 54 9.71 0.39 -12.84
C GLN A 54 9.32 -0.60 -13.95
N SER A 55 9.00 -1.85 -13.59
CA SER A 55 8.59 -2.88 -14.56
C SER A 55 7.30 -2.52 -15.29
N HIS A 56 6.40 -1.78 -14.62
CA HIS A 56 5.14 -1.31 -15.21
C HIS A 56 5.19 0.10 -15.80
N GLY A 57 6.36 0.73 -15.91
CA GLY A 57 6.52 2.07 -16.47
C GLY A 57 5.90 3.20 -15.63
N LEU A 58 5.70 2.95 -14.33
CA LEU A 58 5.23 3.93 -13.36
C LEU A 58 6.40 4.67 -12.71
N ALA A 59 6.12 5.84 -12.14
CA ALA A 59 7.10 6.55 -11.33
C ALA A 59 7.54 5.67 -10.14
N ALA A 60 8.85 5.39 -10.08
CA ALA A 60 9.48 4.53 -9.09
C ALA A 60 9.64 5.22 -7.72
N SER A 61 8.56 5.83 -7.23
CA SER A 61 8.53 6.60 -5.98
C SER A 61 8.73 5.71 -4.76
N GLY A 62 8.41 4.41 -4.88
CA GLY A 62 8.31 3.51 -3.73
C GLY A 62 7.17 3.91 -2.79
N HIS A 63 6.25 4.74 -3.27
CA HIS A 63 5.02 5.09 -2.59
C HIS A 63 3.85 4.41 -3.27
N MET A 64 2.84 4.08 -2.46
CA MET A 64 1.63 3.47 -2.96
C MET A 64 0.72 4.53 -3.58
N ASP A 65 1.07 4.93 -4.80
CA ASP A 65 0.29 5.86 -5.58
C ASP A 65 -0.99 5.22 -6.14
N LYS A 66 -1.95 6.07 -6.47
CA LYS A 66 -3.23 5.65 -7.07
C LYS A 66 -3.02 4.86 -8.37
N ALA A 67 -1.99 5.21 -9.15
CA ALA A 67 -1.60 4.49 -10.36
C ALA A 67 -1.14 3.06 -10.04
N THR A 68 -0.30 2.89 -9.01
CA THR A 68 0.14 1.57 -8.54
C THR A 68 -1.02 0.75 -7.99
N LEU A 69 -1.92 1.36 -7.22
CA LEU A 69 -3.13 0.71 -6.70
C LEU A 69 -4.09 0.28 -7.80
N ALA A 70 -4.25 1.08 -8.85
CA ALA A 70 -5.02 0.70 -10.03
C ALA A 70 -4.40 -0.50 -10.73
N LYS A 71 -3.07 -0.53 -10.85
CA LYS A 71 -2.35 -1.64 -11.48
C LYS A 71 -2.43 -2.95 -10.67
N LEU A 72 -2.45 -2.84 -9.34
CA LEU A 72 -2.62 -3.96 -8.42
C LEU A 72 -4.09 -4.40 -8.25
N GLY A 73 -5.05 -3.73 -8.89
CA GLY A 73 -6.48 -4.01 -8.68
C GLY A 73 -7.03 -3.61 -7.30
N LEU A 74 -6.21 -2.94 -6.49
CA LEU A 74 -6.54 -2.48 -5.13
C LEU A 74 -7.24 -1.11 -5.13
N ALA A 75 -7.41 -0.47 -6.29
CA ALA A 75 -8.11 0.81 -6.41
C ALA A 75 -9.54 0.78 -5.85
N HIS A 76 -10.23 -0.37 -5.92
CA HIS A 76 -11.58 -0.53 -5.38
C HIS A 76 -11.60 -0.51 -3.83
N HIS A 77 -10.53 -0.96 -3.18
CA HIS A 77 -10.38 -0.89 -1.71
C HIS A 77 -10.03 0.53 -1.24
N HIS A 78 -9.27 1.28 -2.05
CA HIS A 78 -8.93 2.68 -1.77
C HIS A 78 -10.13 3.63 -1.96
N ALA A 79 -11.11 3.27 -2.80
CA ALA A 79 -12.33 4.06 -3.00
C ALA A 79 -13.27 4.07 -1.77
N MET A 80 -13.07 3.17 -0.80
CA MET A 80 -13.74 3.21 0.51
C MET A 80 -12.99 4.06 1.56
N MET A 81 -11.81 4.59 1.21
CA MET A 81 -10.94 5.40 2.07
C MET A 81 -10.75 6.83 1.52
N LYS A 82 -11.77 7.37 0.83
CA LYS A 82 -11.75 8.75 0.32
C LYS A 82 -11.42 9.72 1.46
N PRO A 83 -10.62 10.78 1.24
CA PRO A 83 -10.51 11.85 2.22
C PRO A 83 -11.88 12.50 2.35
N ALA A 84 -12.46 12.44 3.54
CA ALA A 84 -13.57 13.32 3.89
C ALA A 84 -13.04 14.76 3.81
N LYS A 85 -13.40 15.45 2.71
CA LYS A 85 -13.28 16.90 2.61
C LYS A 85 -14.17 17.49 3.70
N HIS A 86 -13.57 18.14 4.70
CA HIS A 86 -14.15 19.17 5.56
C HIS A 86 -13.00 20.05 6.04
#